data_AF-A0AAJ0GRK9-F1
#
_entry.id   AF-A0AAJ0GRK9-F1
#
_cell.length_a   1.000
_cell.length_b   1.000
_cell.length_c   1.000
_cell.angle_alpha   90.00
_cell.angle_beta   90.00
_cell.angle_gamma   90.00
#
_symmetry.space_group_name_H-M   'P 1'
#
loop_
_entity.id
_entity.type
_entity.pdbx_description
1 polymer ?
#
loop_
_entity_poly.entity_id
_entity_poly.type
_entity_poly.pdbx_seq_one_letter_code
_entity_poly.pdbx_strand_id
1 'polypeptide(L)'
;MPVTIRLDHQGPITYSSALRKNADIISQAAHLAATEELCRVLWDSKGTIEALVRHHLSLDNCDSCTVAPCDQWIRGGFNVCVPVETRSRDAHGVPRRLIFRCPMPHKLAEARYPGTVDEKLSCEVGTYAWMQDWCPDVCILQLYGFAFSDHLHFTHERRMPFYVRWWRAIRRHLSGLFGRQTLSRYAEHPASRRLPAAYMLLEYVGPDTGRMPSNTWRAHRGDSTKRRTLFRGLARVMLPLARVPQPRIGSFRFNPDGTGTLTNRPLPCCVAILENGGAPRTMPRDETYGCPEPFVADMLALHDGSFLAQRNVVFDATDCRGQMAA
;
A
#
# COMPACT_ATOMS: atom_id res chain seq x y z
N MET A 1 39.21 10.56 0.29
CA MET A 1 37.74 10.62 0.41
C MET A 1 37.32 9.60 1.45
N PRO A 2 36.51 9.93 2.46
CA PRO A 2 36.04 8.96 3.44
C PRO A 2 35.15 7.90 2.76
N VAL A 3 35.26 6.65 3.20
CA VAL A 3 34.39 5.55 2.73
C VAL A 3 32.94 5.87 3.13
N THR A 4 32.02 5.76 2.18
CA THR A 4 30.60 6.05 2.39
C THR A 4 29.72 4.91 1.94
N ILE A 5 28.57 4.74 2.61
CA ILE A 5 27.54 3.77 2.25
C ILE A 5 26.36 4.53 1.64
N ARG A 6 25.79 4.01 0.56
CA ARG A 6 24.58 4.57 -0.05
C ARG A 6 23.35 4.00 0.63
N LEU A 7 22.40 4.87 0.94
CA LEU A 7 21.12 4.52 1.56
C LEU A 7 19.98 4.98 0.66
N ASP A 8 18.85 4.28 0.76
CA ASP A 8 17.64 4.63 0.03
C ASP A 8 17.12 6.00 0.50
N HIS A 9 16.75 6.87 -0.45
CA HIS A 9 16.25 8.24 -0.22
C HIS A 9 17.17 9.20 0.58
N GLN A 10 18.44 8.85 0.82
CA GLN A 10 19.40 9.71 1.54
C GLN A 10 20.72 9.83 0.77
N GLY A 11 21.45 10.92 1.02
CA GLY A 11 22.83 11.06 0.54
C GLY A 11 23.76 10.01 1.16
N PRO A 12 24.96 9.80 0.58
CA PRO A 12 25.94 8.86 1.12
C PRO A 12 26.24 9.16 2.60
N ILE A 13 26.24 8.12 3.44
CA ILE A 13 26.51 8.25 4.88
C ILE A 13 27.94 7.86 5.20
N THR A 14 28.61 8.67 6.02
CA THR A 14 29.92 8.34 6.59
C THR A 14 29.76 7.51 7.86
N TYR A 15 30.81 6.77 8.25
CA TYR A 15 30.83 6.01 9.50
C TYR A 15 30.49 6.86 10.74
N SER A 16 31.06 8.06 10.85
CA SER A 16 30.81 8.98 11.98
C SER A 16 29.39 9.56 12.02
N SER A 17 28.68 9.57 10.88
CA SER A 17 27.26 9.92 10.82
C SER A 17 26.39 8.72 11.17
N ALA A 18 26.77 7.52 10.70
CA ALA A 18 26.09 6.27 11.02
C ALA A 18 26.06 5.98 12.52
N LEU A 19 27.18 6.21 13.24
CA LEU A 19 27.25 6.03 14.70
C LEU A 19 26.29 6.91 15.52
N ARG A 20 25.78 8.00 14.94
CA ARG A 20 24.89 8.95 15.61
C ARG A 20 23.42 8.78 15.21
N LYS A 21 23.07 7.71 14.51
CA LYS A 21 21.70 7.41 14.08
C LYS A 21 21.17 6.18 14.81
N ASN A 22 19.97 6.33 15.35
CA ASN A 22 19.16 5.24 15.90
C ASN A 22 18.45 4.49 14.74
N ALA A 23 19.23 3.76 13.94
CA ALA A 23 18.75 3.08 12.73
C ALA A 23 19.78 2.11 12.18
N ASP A 24 19.40 0.84 11.93
CA ASP A 24 20.32 -0.16 11.37
C ASP A 24 20.74 0.20 9.93
N ILE A 25 21.91 0.84 9.81
CA ILE A 25 22.46 1.31 8.54
C ILE A 25 22.85 0.13 7.63
N ILE A 26 23.21 -1.02 8.20
CA ILE A 26 23.57 -2.22 7.44
C ILE A 26 22.31 -2.79 6.79
N SER A 27 21.24 -2.94 7.56
CA SER A 27 19.93 -3.35 7.05
C SER A 27 19.41 -2.38 5.98
N GLN A 28 19.52 -1.07 6.20
CA GLN A 28 19.11 -0.07 5.20
C GLN A 28 19.92 -0.13 3.89
N ALA A 29 21.22 -0.42 3.96
CA ALA A 29 22.05 -0.61 2.78
C ALA A 29 21.65 -1.90 2.02
N ALA A 30 21.38 -3.00 2.73
CA ALA A 30 20.87 -4.23 2.13
C ALA A 30 19.50 -4.01 1.45
N HIS A 31 18.62 -3.21 2.07
CA HIS A 31 17.34 -2.84 1.48
C HIS A 31 17.49 -2.08 0.16
N LEU A 32 18.50 -1.22 0.02
CA LEU A 32 18.75 -0.51 -1.23
C LEU A 32 19.08 -1.49 -2.37
N ALA A 33 20.00 -2.43 -2.13
CA ALA A 33 20.36 -3.46 -3.11
C ALA A 33 19.14 -4.32 -3.51
N ALA A 34 18.31 -4.72 -2.54
CA ALA A 34 17.09 -5.47 -2.82
C ALA A 34 16.05 -4.64 -3.60
N THR A 35 15.94 -3.33 -3.34
CA THR A 35 15.07 -2.44 -4.12
C THR A 35 15.56 -2.30 -5.56
N GLU A 36 16.87 -2.17 -5.78
CA GLU A 36 17.46 -2.08 -7.11
C GLU A 36 17.25 -3.38 -7.91
N GLU A 37 17.40 -4.54 -7.25
CA GLU A 37 17.11 -5.84 -7.86
C GLU A 37 15.64 -5.97 -8.25
N LEU A 38 14.71 -5.60 -7.37
CA LEU A 38 13.29 -5.58 -7.70
C LEU A 38 13.00 -4.65 -8.89
N CYS A 39 13.62 -3.47 -8.94
CA CYS A 39 13.44 -2.55 -10.06
C CYS A 39 13.91 -3.18 -11.38
N ARG A 40 15.05 -3.89 -11.37
CA ARG A 40 15.59 -4.61 -12.53
C ARG A 40 14.62 -5.70 -13.01
N VAL A 41 14.13 -6.54 -12.10
CA VAL A 41 13.14 -7.59 -12.42
C VAL A 41 11.87 -7.01 -13.03
N LEU A 42 11.36 -5.91 -12.47
CA LEU A 42 10.16 -5.24 -13.00
C LEU A 42 10.43 -4.61 -14.39
N TRP A 43 11.62 -4.06 -14.61
CA TRP A 43 12.02 -3.48 -15.89
C TRP A 43 12.14 -4.54 -16.99
N ASP A 44 12.80 -5.66 -16.67
CA ASP A 44 12.91 -6.81 -17.57
C ASP A 44 11.52 -7.40 -17.89
N SER A 45 10.58 -7.27 -16.93
CA SER A 45 9.18 -7.68 -17.07
C SER A 45 8.25 -6.57 -17.61
N LYS A 46 8.76 -5.46 -18.14
CA LYS A 46 7.92 -4.31 -18.55
C LYS A 46 6.81 -4.68 -19.55
N GLY A 47 7.08 -5.58 -20.49
CA GLY A 47 6.07 -6.03 -21.46
C GLY A 47 4.93 -6.82 -20.80
N THR A 48 5.22 -7.53 -19.72
CA THR A 48 4.20 -8.17 -18.87
C THR A 48 3.38 -7.13 -18.12
N ILE A 49 4.02 -6.09 -17.57
CA ILE A 49 3.30 -4.98 -16.91
C ILE A 49 2.36 -4.29 -17.91
N GLU A 50 2.82 -3.97 -19.11
CA GLU A 50 1.98 -3.38 -20.17
C GLU A 50 0.80 -4.28 -20.53
N ALA A 51 1.03 -5.59 -20.71
CA ALA A 51 -0.03 -6.54 -20.99
C ALA A 51 -1.07 -6.64 -19.86
N LEU A 52 -0.64 -6.62 -18.59
CA LEU A 52 -1.53 -6.65 -17.42
C LEU A 52 -2.33 -5.36 -17.27
N VAL A 53 -1.72 -4.20 -17.55
CA VAL A 53 -2.43 -2.91 -17.56
C VAL A 53 -3.50 -2.90 -18.64
N ARG A 54 -3.18 -3.36 -19.86
CA ARG A 54 -4.15 -3.50 -20.96
C ARG A 54 -5.29 -4.43 -20.57
N HIS A 55 -4.99 -5.55 -19.92
CA HIS A 55 -5.98 -6.51 -19.44
C HIS A 55 -6.97 -5.89 -18.44
N HIS A 56 -6.48 -5.18 -17.41
CA HIS A 56 -7.33 -4.55 -16.40
C HIS A 56 -8.17 -3.39 -16.93
N LEU A 57 -7.69 -2.71 -17.97
CA LEU A 57 -8.40 -1.57 -18.58
C LEU A 57 -9.29 -1.98 -19.76
N SER A 58 -9.17 -3.22 -20.23
CA SER A 58 -9.80 -3.74 -21.44
C SER A 58 -9.43 -2.92 -22.69
N LEU A 59 -8.13 -2.65 -22.86
CA LEU A 59 -7.63 -1.89 -24.01
C LEU A 59 -7.56 -2.75 -25.28
N ASP A 60 -7.96 -2.16 -26.41
CA ASP A 60 -7.93 -2.82 -27.72
C ASP A 60 -6.53 -2.88 -28.30
N ASN A 61 -6.26 -3.82 -29.22
CA ASN A 61 -4.95 -4.00 -29.85
C ASN A 61 -4.36 -2.74 -30.51
N CYS A 62 -5.21 -1.78 -30.90
CA CYS A 62 -4.79 -0.50 -31.48
C CYS A 62 -4.43 0.56 -30.44
N ASP A 63 -4.78 0.37 -29.17
CA ASP A 63 -4.46 1.29 -28.08
C ASP A 63 -2.99 1.16 -27.70
N SER A 64 -2.37 2.24 -27.21
CA SER A 64 -1.00 2.19 -26.71
C SER A 64 -0.97 2.06 -25.19
N CYS A 65 0.02 1.31 -24.69
CA CYS A 65 0.32 1.19 -23.27
C CYS A 65 1.83 1.12 -23.14
N THR A 66 2.42 2.08 -22.44
CA THR A 66 3.87 2.23 -22.31
C THR A 66 4.23 2.44 -20.86
N VAL A 67 5.15 1.61 -20.35
CA VAL A 67 5.76 1.80 -19.02
C VAL A 67 6.80 2.92 -19.10
N ALA A 68 6.77 3.84 -18.14
CA ALA A 68 7.75 4.92 -18.03
C ALA A 68 9.15 4.36 -17.74
N PRO A 69 10.22 5.05 -18.17
CA PRO A 69 11.60 4.63 -17.88
C PRO A 69 11.90 4.64 -16.37
N CYS A 70 12.87 3.83 -15.95
CA CYS A 70 13.18 3.56 -14.54
C CYS A 70 13.55 4.81 -13.72
N ASP A 71 14.08 5.85 -14.36
CA ASP A 71 14.42 7.14 -13.73
C ASP A 71 13.19 7.92 -13.27
N GLN A 72 12.02 7.63 -13.84
CA GLN A 72 10.74 8.25 -13.47
C GLN A 72 9.96 7.43 -12.42
N TRP A 73 10.50 6.29 -11.98
CA TRP A 73 9.81 5.44 -11.02
C TRP A 73 9.83 6.05 -9.63
N ILE A 74 8.70 5.99 -8.95
CA ILE A 74 8.55 6.55 -7.61
C ILE A 74 8.83 5.43 -6.61
N ARG A 75 9.91 5.57 -5.86
CA ARG A 75 10.24 4.67 -4.75
C ARG A 75 9.64 5.25 -3.46
N GLY A 76 8.84 4.46 -2.76
CA GLY A 76 8.30 4.82 -1.44
C GLY A 76 8.88 3.93 -0.35
N GLY A 77 8.41 4.09 0.89
CA GLY A 77 8.91 3.29 2.02
C GLY A 77 8.68 1.78 1.88
N PHE A 78 7.56 1.37 1.27
CA PHE A 78 7.12 -0.04 1.19
C PHE A 78 6.80 -0.53 -0.22
N ASN A 79 6.83 0.35 -1.23
CA ASN A 79 6.42 0.00 -2.59
C ASN A 79 7.28 0.72 -3.63
N VAL A 80 7.43 0.08 -4.78
CA VAL A 80 7.89 0.70 -6.02
C VAL A 80 6.66 1.01 -6.88
N CYS A 81 6.54 2.25 -7.33
CA CYS A 81 5.46 2.72 -8.18
C CYS A 81 6.01 3.00 -9.58
N VAL A 82 5.53 2.22 -10.55
CA VAL A 82 5.88 2.28 -11.97
C VAL A 82 4.81 3.10 -12.70
N PRO A 83 5.13 4.31 -13.18
CA PRO A 83 4.17 5.08 -13.97
C PRO A 83 3.91 4.39 -15.31
N VAL A 84 2.66 4.35 -15.72
CA VAL A 84 2.23 3.78 -17.00
C VAL A 84 1.36 4.80 -17.72
N GLU A 85 1.66 5.05 -18.99
CA GLU A 85 0.85 5.89 -19.86
C GLU A 85 0.07 5.00 -20.85
N THR A 86 -1.23 5.25 -20.97
CA THR A 86 -2.11 4.58 -21.91
C THR A 86 -2.79 5.59 -22.81
N ARG A 87 -2.94 5.28 -24.11
CA ARG A 87 -3.74 6.08 -25.04
C ARG A 87 -4.74 5.16 -25.69
N SER A 88 -6.03 5.47 -25.49
CA SER A 88 -7.12 4.71 -26.09
C SER A 88 -7.86 5.55 -27.12
N ARG A 89 -8.33 4.90 -28.18
CA ARG A 89 -9.18 5.53 -29.21
C ARG A 89 -10.46 6.09 -28.60
N ASP A 90 -11.04 5.39 -27.62
CA ASP A 90 -12.27 5.77 -26.91
C ASP A 90 -12.11 7.09 -26.14
N ALA A 91 -10.89 7.40 -25.71
CA ALA A 91 -10.55 8.64 -25.02
C ALA A 91 -10.06 9.74 -25.99
N HIS A 92 -10.37 9.63 -27.29
CA HIS A 92 -9.89 10.53 -28.34
C HIS A 92 -8.36 10.69 -28.36
N GLY A 93 -7.63 9.65 -27.95
CA GLY A 93 -6.17 9.67 -27.89
C GLY A 93 -5.58 10.50 -26.74
N VAL A 94 -6.39 11.01 -25.81
CA VAL A 94 -5.88 11.73 -24.63
C VAL A 94 -5.06 10.77 -23.76
N PRO A 95 -3.80 11.10 -23.42
CA PRO A 95 -2.96 10.24 -22.60
C PRO A 95 -3.50 10.17 -21.18
N ARG A 96 -3.74 8.94 -20.72
CA ARG A 96 -4.08 8.65 -19.34
C ARG A 96 -2.87 8.08 -18.62
N ARG A 97 -2.50 8.70 -17.50
CA ARG A 97 -1.43 8.21 -16.63
C ARG A 97 -2.00 7.38 -15.48
N LEU A 98 -1.28 6.33 -15.13
CA LEU A 98 -1.62 5.35 -14.12
C LEU A 98 -0.39 5.03 -13.29
N ILE A 99 -0.60 4.47 -12.10
CA ILE A 99 0.46 3.97 -11.25
C ILE A 99 0.29 2.46 -11.07
N PHE A 100 1.30 1.71 -11.51
CA PHE A 100 1.43 0.29 -11.22
C PHE A 100 2.32 0.13 -9.98
N ARG A 101 1.70 -0.20 -8.85
CA ARG A 101 2.35 -0.22 -7.53
C ARG A 101 2.65 -1.66 -7.13
N CYS A 102 3.93 -1.94 -6.87
CA CYS A 102 4.41 -3.25 -6.40
C CYS A 102 4.94 -3.11 -4.96
N PRO A 103 4.41 -3.87 -3.98
CA PRO A 103 4.99 -3.94 -2.64
C PRO A 103 6.44 -4.47 -2.69
N MET A 104 7.28 -4.02 -1.76
CA MET A 104 8.67 -4.46 -1.62
C MET A 104 8.78 -5.56 -0.56
N PRO A 105 9.03 -6.83 -0.94
CA PRO A 105 9.06 -7.96 0.01
C PRO A 105 10.05 -7.77 1.16
N HIS A 106 11.24 -7.24 0.87
CA HIS A 106 12.32 -6.99 1.83
C HIS A 106 12.03 -5.86 2.83
N LYS A 107 10.94 -5.11 2.66
CA LYS A 107 10.48 -4.06 3.59
C LYS A 107 9.29 -4.51 4.44
N LEU A 108 8.81 -5.74 4.22
CA LEU A 108 7.58 -6.26 4.82
C LEU A 108 7.83 -7.51 5.66
N ALA A 109 9.08 -7.81 6.01
CA ALA A 109 9.48 -9.01 6.72
C ALA A 109 9.13 -10.32 5.99
N GLU A 110 8.95 -10.28 4.66
CA GLU A 110 8.51 -11.45 3.87
C GLU A 110 9.44 -12.65 4.03
N ALA A 111 10.76 -12.40 4.11
CA ALA A 111 11.75 -13.44 4.33
C ALA A 111 11.59 -14.17 5.69
N ARG A 112 11.03 -13.49 6.70
CA ARG A 112 10.79 -14.04 8.04
C ARG A 112 9.38 -14.60 8.18
N TYR A 113 8.40 -13.93 7.59
CA TYR A 113 6.99 -14.25 7.68
C TYR A 113 6.37 -14.29 6.27
N PRO A 114 6.52 -15.40 5.52
CA PRO A 114 5.95 -15.51 4.18
C PRO A 114 4.45 -15.17 4.12
N GLY A 115 4.04 -14.47 3.07
CA GLY A 115 2.68 -13.96 2.84
C GLY A 115 2.39 -12.58 3.42
N THR A 116 3.37 -11.86 3.97
CA THR A 116 3.17 -10.47 4.48
C THR A 116 2.92 -9.46 3.36
N VAL A 117 3.49 -9.69 2.18
CA VAL A 117 3.22 -8.91 0.97
C VAL A 117 1.72 -8.98 0.63
N ASP A 118 1.18 -10.19 0.57
CA ASP A 118 -0.22 -10.45 0.25
C ASP A 118 -1.15 -10.01 1.40
N GLU A 119 -0.74 -10.16 2.67
CA GLU A 119 -1.45 -9.62 3.83
C GLU A 119 -1.62 -8.11 3.72
N LYS A 120 -0.52 -7.36 3.50
CA LYS A 120 -0.57 -5.91 3.30
C LYS A 120 -1.44 -5.54 2.11
N LEU A 121 -1.24 -6.19 0.97
CA LEU A 121 -1.97 -5.90 -0.25
C LEU A 121 -3.47 -6.14 -0.07
N SER A 122 -3.84 -7.27 0.54
CA SER A 122 -5.20 -7.63 0.88
C SER A 122 -5.84 -6.60 1.81
N CYS A 123 -5.07 -6.08 2.78
CA CYS A 123 -5.56 -5.04 3.68
C CYS A 123 -5.85 -3.72 2.97
N GLU A 124 -4.94 -3.31 2.10
CA GLU A 124 -5.09 -2.08 1.32
C GLU A 124 -6.29 -2.18 0.37
N VAL A 125 -6.40 -3.27 -0.39
CA VAL A 125 -7.53 -3.53 -1.30
C VAL A 125 -8.86 -3.66 -0.54
N GLY A 126 -8.88 -4.38 0.58
CA GLY A 126 -10.07 -4.54 1.41
C GLY A 126 -10.58 -3.20 1.91
N THR A 127 -9.66 -2.30 2.29
CA THR A 127 -9.98 -0.93 2.70
C THR A 127 -10.54 -0.11 1.52
N TYR A 128 -9.95 -0.22 0.32
CA TYR A 128 -10.50 0.40 -0.89
C TYR A 128 -11.94 -0.05 -1.16
N ALA A 129 -12.18 -1.37 -1.15
CA ALA A 129 -13.50 -1.94 -1.39
C ALA A 129 -14.53 -1.45 -0.35
N TRP A 130 -14.15 -1.43 0.92
CA TRP A 130 -14.99 -0.94 2.00
C TRP A 130 -15.31 0.55 1.85
N MET A 131 -14.30 1.40 1.63
CA MET A 131 -14.50 2.84 1.48
C MET A 131 -15.38 3.20 0.28
N GLN A 132 -15.26 2.47 -0.85
CA GLN A 132 -16.08 2.69 -2.05
C GLN A 132 -17.58 2.42 -1.83
N ASP A 133 -17.92 1.51 -0.91
CA ASP A 133 -19.30 1.15 -0.60
C ASP A 133 -19.85 1.97 0.58
N TRP A 134 -19.04 2.29 1.59
CA TRP A 134 -19.50 2.90 2.84
C TRP A 134 -19.16 4.38 3.02
N CYS A 135 -18.14 4.89 2.32
CA CYS A 135 -17.67 6.27 2.43
C CYS A 135 -17.52 6.95 1.05
N PRO A 136 -18.57 7.01 0.21
CA PRO A 136 -18.49 7.54 -1.15
C PRO A 136 -18.13 9.04 -1.21
N ASP A 137 -18.39 9.78 -0.13
CA ASP A 137 -18.07 11.21 -0.03
C ASP A 137 -16.57 11.48 0.14
N VAL A 138 -15.79 10.46 0.53
CA VAL A 138 -14.34 10.57 0.67
C VAL A 138 -13.69 10.29 -0.68
N CYS A 139 -13.07 11.33 -1.25
CA CYS A 139 -12.32 11.19 -2.49
C CYS A 139 -11.09 10.28 -2.27
N ILE A 140 -11.11 9.11 -2.90
CA ILE A 140 -10.01 8.15 -2.92
C ILE A 140 -9.62 7.84 -4.36
N LEU A 141 -8.37 7.40 -4.56
CA LEU A 141 -7.87 7.01 -5.87
C LEU A 141 -8.69 5.87 -6.46
N GLN A 142 -8.91 5.89 -7.77
CA GLN A 142 -9.49 4.72 -8.43
C GLN A 142 -8.48 3.57 -8.45
N LEU A 143 -8.90 2.42 -7.92
CA LEU A 143 -8.21 1.14 -8.05
C LEU A 143 -8.86 0.35 -9.19
N TYR A 144 -8.11 0.14 -10.28
CA TYR A 144 -8.59 -0.53 -11.50
C TYR A 144 -8.49 -2.04 -11.42
N GLY A 145 -7.43 -2.54 -10.79
CA GLY A 145 -7.18 -3.97 -10.62
C GLY A 145 -5.95 -4.22 -9.76
N PHE A 146 -5.75 -5.46 -9.37
CA PHE A 146 -4.63 -5.89 -8.54
C PHE A 146 -4.41 -7.40 -8.72
N ALA A 147 -3.27 -7.90 -8.26
CA ALA A 147 -3.03 -9.33 -8.17
C ALA A 147 -2.17 -9.67 -6.95
N PHE A 148 -2.45 -10.83 -6.36
CA PHE A 148 -1.64 -11.40 -5.27
C PHE A 148 -0.45 -12.18 -5.81
N SER A 149 0.43 -12.63 -4.91
CA SER A 149 1.64 -13.39 -5.26
C SER A 149 1.32 -14.77 -5.86
N ASP A 150 0.11 -15.29 -5.65
CA ASP A 150 -0.42 -16.52 -6.24
C ASP A 150 -0.93 -16.35 -7.69
N HIS A 151 -0.82 -15.15 -8.26
CA HIS A 151 -1.31 -14.78 -9.58
C HIS A 151 -2.84 -14.83 -9.73
N LEU A 152 -3.60 -14.72 -8.64
CA LEU A 152 -5.02 -14.40 -8.73
C LEU A 152 -5.19 -12.92 -9.05
N HIS A 153 -5.75 -12.64 -10.23
CA HIS A 153 -5.95 -11.30 -10.75
C HIS A 153 -7.39 -10.85 -10.51
N PHE A 154 -7.56 -9.63 -10.04
CA PHE A 154 -8.86 -9.01 -9.83
C PHE A 154 -8.96 -7.69 -10.59
N THR A 155 -10.11 -7.44 -11.22
CA THR A 155 -10.41 -6.22 -11.96
C THR A 155 -11.71 -5.61 -11.45
N HIS A 156 -11.78 -4.28 -11.45
CA HIS A 156 -13.00 -3.57 -11.07
C HIS A 156 -14.15 -3.90 -12.04
N GLU A 157 -15.33 -4.20 -11.51
CA GLU A 157 -16.53 -4.66 -12.24
C GLU A 157 -16.90 -3.78 -13.44
N ARG A 158 -16.74 -2.45 -13.34
CA ARG A 158 -16.99 -1.52 -14.46
C ARG A 158 -16.22 -1.84 -15.75
N ARG A 159 -15.09 -2.54 -15.66
CA ARG A 159 -14.25 -2.95 -16.79
C ARG A 159 -14.53 -4.38 -17.26
N MET A 160 -15.39 -5.11 -16.55
CA MET A 160 -15.76 -6.47 -16.92
C MET A 160 -16.83 -6.47 -18.03
N PRO A 161 -16.93 -7.56 -18.83
CA PRO A 161 -18.01 -7.73 -19.79
C PRO A 161 -19.40 -7.58 -19.15
N PHE A 162 -20.38 -7.11 -19.92
CA PHE A 162 -21.72 -6.77 -19.42
C PHE A 162 -22.40 -7.96 -18.70
N TYR A 163 -22.22 -9.18 -19.19
CA TYR A 163 -22.83 -10.38 -18.61
C TYR A 163 -22.26 -10.69 -17.21
N VAL A 164 -20.96 -10.49 -17.01
CA VAL A 164 -20.30 -10.65 -15.70
C VAL A 164 -20.82 -9.59 -14.73
N ARG A 165 -20.94 -8.34 -15.18
CA ARG A 165 -21.47 -7.22 -14.39
C ARG A 165 -22.90 -7.49 -13.92
N TRP A 166 -23.75 -7.96 -14.83
CA TRP A 166 -25.15 -8.26 -14.54
C TRP A 166 -25.28 -9.43 -13.56
N TRP A 167 -24.56 -10.52 -13.80
CA TRP A 167 -24.53 -11.67 -12.88
C TRP A 167 -24.03 -11.29 -11.48
N ARG A 168 -22.98 -10.47 -11.40
CA ARG A 168 -22.45 -9.99 -10.11
C ARG A 168 -23.40 -9.05 -9.39
N ALA A 169 -24.09 -8.16 -10.10
CA ALA A 169 -25.12 -7.31 -9.52
C ALA A 169 -26.22 -8.18 -8.87
N ILE A 170 -26.69 -9.22 -9.57
CA ILE A 170 -27.67 -10.18 -9.03
C ILE A 170 -27.11 -10.88 -7.79
N ARG A 171 -25.89 -11.42 -7.85
CA ARG A 171 -25.28 -12.10 -6.69
C ARG A 171 -25.14 -11.18 -5.48
N ARG A 172 -24.79 -9.91 -5.68
CA ARG A 172 -24.70 -8.89 -4.61
C ARG A 172 -26.06 -8.57 -4.00
N HIS A 173 -27.09 -8.44 -4.82
CA HIS A 173 -28.46 -8.25 -4.33
C HIS A 173 -28.95 -9.47 -3.53
N LEU A 174 -28.72 -10.68 -4.04
CA LEU A 174 -29.07 -11.91 -3.34
C LEU A 174 -28.26 -12.09 -2.05
N SER A 175 -26.95 -11.82 -2.06
CA SER A 175 -26.13 -11.93 -0.84
C SER A 175 -26.64 -10.98 0.26
N GLY A 176 -27.02 -9.76 -0.11
CA GLY A 176 -27.63 -8.81 0.82
C GLY A 176 -28.97 -9.30 1.38
N LEU A 177 -29.84 -9.89 0.54
CA LEU A 177 -31.12 -10.48 0.97
C LEU A 177 -30.94 -11.65 1.95
N PHE A 178 -29.91 -12.48 1.75
CA PHE A 178 -29.63 -13.64 2.62
C PHE A 178 -28.70 -13.33 3.81
N GLY A 179 -28.39 -12.05 4.07
CA GLY A 179 -27.48 -11.65 5.16
C GLY A 179 -26.06 -12.20 5.04
N ARG A 180 -25.66 -12.61 3.82
CA ARG A 180 -24.30 -13.08 3.54
C ARG A 180 -23.37 -11.88 3.37
N GLN A 181 -22.07 -12.11 3.52
CA GLN A 181 -21.06 -11.06 3.32
C GLN A 181 -21.19 -10.44 1.92
N THR A 182 -21.14 -9.12 1.87
CA THR A 182 -21.32 -8.37 0.63
C THR A 182 -20.11 -8.57 -0.27
N LEU A 183 -20.34 -9.07 -1.49
CA LEU A 183 -19.30 -9.13 -2.51
C LEU A 183 -18.86 -7.71 -2.86
N SER A 184 -17.54 -7.53 -2.95
CA SER A 184 -16.92 -6.27 -3.38
C SER A 184 -17.19 -5.99 -4.87
N ARG A 185 -16.81 -4.80 -5.32
CA ARG A 185 -16.83 -4.39 -6.74
C ARG A 185 -15.69 -4.97 -7.58
N TYR A 186 -14.90 -5.90 -7.03
CA TYR A 186 -13.75 -6.48 -7.68
C TYR A 186 -14.00 -7.94 -8.02
N ALA A 187 -13.74 -8.28 -9.27
CA ALA A 187 -13.98 -9.59 -9.83
C ALA A 187 -12.70 -10.28 -10.25
N GLU A 188 -12.60 -11.58 -9.96
CA GLU A 188 -11.54 -12.40 -10.54
C GLU A 188 -11.60 -12.28 -12.07
N HIS A 189 -10.46 -11.98 -12.65
CA HIS A 189 -10.29 -11.77 -14.08
C HIS A 189 -8.98 -12.43 -14.50
N PRO A 190 -8.99 -13.74 -14.79
CA PRO A 190 -7.79 -14.50 -15.07
C PRO A 190 -6.95 -13.85 -16.17
N ALA A 191 -5.66 -13.68 -15.92
CA ALA A 191 -4.70 -13.20 -16.89
C ALA A 191 -3.74 -14.33 -17.28
N SER A 192 -3.33 -14.37 -18.54
CA SER A 192 -2.35 -15.36 -19.03
C SER A 192 -0.91 -15.03 -18.64
N ARG A 193 -0.65 -13.75 -18.33
CA ARG A 193 0.68 -13.25 -17.99
C ARG A 193 0.88 -13.27 -16.49
N ARG A 194 2.03 -13.78 -16.04
CA ARG A 194 2.41 -13.83 -14.64
C ARG A 194 3.55 -12.86 -14.37
N LEU A 195 3.36 -12.01 -13.38
CA LEU A 195 4.41 -11.14 -12.85
C LEU A 195 4.98 -11.79 -11.58
N PRO A 196 6.31 -11.80 -11.36
CA PRO A 196 6.91 -12.35 -10.15
C PRO A 196 6.76 -11.42 -8.93
N ALA A 197 5.70 -10.62 -8.89
CA ALA A 197 5.40 -9.67 -7.82
C ALA A 197 3.89 -9.42 -7.74
N ALA A 198 3.38 -9.27 -6.52
CA ALA A 198 2.05 -8.75 -6.28
C ALA A 198 1.97 -7.27 -6.68
N TYR A 199 0.80 -6.79 -7.12
CA TYR A 199 0.66 -5.41 -7.60
C TYR A 199 -0.74 -4.82 -7.46
N MET A 200 -0.82 -3.50 -7.58
CA MET A 200 -2.06 -2.72 -7.75
C MET A 200 -1.94 -1.78 -8.94
N LEU A 201 -3.01 -1.62 -9.70
CA LEU A 201 -3.15 -0.61 -10.75
C LEU A 201 -4.06 0.51 -10.27
N LEU A 202 -3.47 1.70 -10.06
CA LEU A 202 -4.09 2.86 -9.45
C LEU A 202 -4.14 4.05 -10.39
N GLU A 203 -5.04 4.97 -10.11
CA GLU A 203 -5.08 6.29 -10.71
C GLU A 203 -3.82 7.09 -10.36
N TYR A 204 -3.31 7.84 -11.34
CA TYR A 204 -2.23 8.80 -11.11
C TYR A 204 -2.82 10.17 -10.77
N VAL A 205 -2.42 10.72 -9.61
CA VAL A 205 -2.74 12.11 -9.24
C VAL A 205 -1.58 13.00 -9.66
N GLY A 206 -1.81 13.76 -10.73
CA GLY A 206 -0.84 14.71 -11.25
C GLY A 206 -0.83 16.05 -10.51
N PRO A 207 0.17 16.91 -10.79
CA PRO A 207 0.25 18.26 -10.23
C PRO A 207 -0.94 19.16 -10.60
N ASP A 208 -1.63 18.82 -11.70
CA ASP A 208 -2.83 19.51 -12.18
C ASP A 208 -4.06 19.22 -11.30
N THR A 209 -4.10 18.04 -10.67
CA THR A 209 -5.17 17.62 -9.77
C THR A 209 -4.94 18.13 -8.34
N GLY A 210 -3.70 18.08 -7.85
CA GLY A 210 -3.37 18.51 -6.50
C GLY A 210 -1.90 18.39 -6.13
N ARG A 211 -1.52 19.03 -5.02
CA ARG A 211 -0.17 18.98 -4.46
C ARG A 211 -0.20 18.44 -3.04
N MET A 212 0.78 17.61 -2.69
CA MET A 212 0.90 17.08 -1.33
C MET A 212 1.07 18.21 -0.30
N PRO A 213 0.31 18.21 0.82
CA PRO A 213 0.44 19.24 1.85
C PRO A 213 1.86 19.37 2.42
N SER A 214 2.62 18.27 2.48
CA SER A 214 4.03 18.29 2.93
C SER A 214 4.91 19.26 2.15
N ASN A 215 4.65 19.42 0.84
CA ASN A 215 5.45 20.27 -0.04
C ASN A 215 5.15 21.75 0.15
N THR A 216 3.95 22.09 0.63
CA THR A 216 3.48 23.48 0.78
C THR A 216 3.37 23.93 2.24
N TRP A 217 3.39 23.00 3.19
CA TRP A 217 3.17 23.25 4.61
C TRP A 217 4.13 24.28 5.19
N ARG A 218 5.44 24.12 4.98
CA ARG A 218 6.45 25.02 5.56
C ARG A 218 6.25 26.48 5.12
N ALA A 219 5.86 26.68 3.86
CA ALA A 219 5.63 28.01 3.27
C ALA A 219 4.29 28.64 3.70
N HIS A 220 3.29 27.84 4.07
CA HIS A 220 1.91 28.33 4.24
C HIS A 220 1.30 28.05 5.62
N ARG A 221 2.00 27.40 6.55
CA ARG A 221 1.49 27.10 7.90
C ARG A 221 1.10 28.34 8.71
N GLY A 222 1.70 29.50 8.41
CA GLY A 222 1.38 30.78 9.04
C GLY A 222 0.12 31.46 8.49
N ASP A 223 -0.37 31.05 7.33
CA ASP A 223 -1.59 31.58 6.73
C ASP A 223 -2.82 30.95 7.40
N SER A 224 -3.53 31.77 8.18
CA SER A 224 -4.70 31.35 8.96
C SER A 224 -5.83 30.82 8.07
N THR A 225 -6.01 31.38 6.87
CA THR A 225 -7.06 30.97 5.93
C THR A 225 -6.75 29.60 5.35
N LYS A 226 -5.52 29.39 4.86
CA LYS A 226 -5.09 28.09 4.33
C LYS A 226 -5.15 27.00 5.40
N ARG A 227 -4.70 27.31 6.62
CA ARG A 227 -4.75 26.38 7.75
C ARG A 227 -6.18 25.99 8.12
N ARG A 228 -7.10 26.96 8.17
CA ARG A 228 -8.53 26.71 8.40
C ARG A 228 -9.13 25.82 7.31
N THR A 229 -8.80 26.08 6.05
CA THR A 229 -9.27 25.25 4.91
C THR A 229 -8.74 23.83 5.00
N LEU A 230 -7.46 23.63 5.32
CA LEU A 230 -6.86 22.30 5.51
C LEU A 230 -7.58 21.52 6.61
N PHE A 231 -7.76 22.11 7.80
CA PHE A 231 -8.44 21.44 8.91
C PHE A 231 -9.90 21.13 8.59
N ARG A 232 -10.61 22.04 7.90
CA ARG A 232 -11.97 21.76 7.42
C ARG A 232 -11.98 20.61 6.41
N GLY A 233 -11.00 20.54 5.52
CA GLY A 233 -10.82 19.42 4.58
C GLY A 233 -10.59 18.09 5.29
N LEU A 234 -9.67 18.06 6.27
CA LEU A 234 -9.42 16.87 7.09
C LEU A 234 -10.67 16.43 7.86
N ALA A 235 -11.41 17.36 8.47
CA ALA A 235 -12.67 17.05 9.15
C ALA A 235 -13.71 16.43 8.19
N ARG A 236 -13.81 16.94 6.95
CA ARG A 236 -14.70 16.36 5.92
C ARG A 236 -14.32 14.95 5.48
N VAL A 237 -13.07 14.54 5.68
CA VAL A 237 -12.61 13.16 5.43
C VAL A 237 -12.81 12.28 6.66
N MET A 238 -12.43 12.77 7.84
CA MET A 238 -12.49 12.02 9.09
C MET A 238 -13.93 11.72 9.54
N LEU A 239 -14.85 12.66 9.37
CA LEU A 239 -16.24 12.50 9.83
C LEU A 239 -16.99 11.37 9.09
N PRO A 240 -16.97 11.27 7.74
CA PRO A 240 -17.56 10.13 7.04
C PRO A 240 -16.92 8.79 7.41
N LEU A 241 -15.59 8.75 7.58
CA LEU A 241 -14.88 7.54 8.00
C LEU A 241 -15.33 7.08 9.40
N ALA A 242 -15.47 8.02 10.34
CA ALA A 242 -15.90 7.73 11.71
C ALA A 242 -17.41 7.44 11.83
N ARG A 243 -18.21 7.79 10.81
CA ARG A 243 -19.68 7.58 10.82
C ARG A 243 -20.05 6.10 10.83
N VAL A 244 -19.20 5.23 10.31
CA VAL A 244 -19.45 3.79 10.26
C VAL A 244 -18.65 3.11 11.38
N PRO A 245 -19.29 2.79 12.52
CA PRO A 245 -18.59 2.18 13.64
C PRO A 245 -18.05 0.80 13.24
N GLN A 246 -16.81 0.53 13.62
CA GLN A 246 -16.20 -0.78 13.43
C GLN A 246 -16.47 -1.66 14.66
N PRO A 247 -16.85 -2.93 14.49
CA PRO A 247 -17.17 -3.80 15.61
C PRO A 247 -15.93 -4.26 16.39
N ARG A 248 -14.75 -4.16 15.79
CA ARG A 248 -13.47 -4.65 16.33
C ARG A 248 -12.32 -3.75 15.86
N ILE A 249 -11.19 -3.81 16.56
CA ILE A 249 -9.92 -3.23 16.14
C ILE A 249 -9.21 -4.26 15.27
N GLY A 250 -9.01 -3.92 14.00
CA GLY A 250 -8.43 -4.81 13.00
C GLY A 250 -8.21 -4.07 11.69
N SER A 251 -7.78 -4.81 10.67
CA SER A 251 -7.68 -4.31 9.30
C SER A 251 -8.66 -5.07 8.41
N PHE A 252 -9.22 -4.37 7.43
CA PHE A 252 -9.98 -5.05 6.39
C PHE A 252 -9.09 -6.04 5.66
N ARG A 253 -9.68 -7.10 5.11
CA ARG A 253 -9.04 -8.14 4.32
C ARG A 253 -9.88 -8.38 3.09
N PHE A 254 -9.25 -8.33 1.92
CA PHE A 254 -9.85 -8.82 0.70
C PHE A 254 -9.63 -10.33 0.58
N ASN A 255 -10.72 -11.08 0.50
CA ASN A 255 -10.69 -12.53 0.38
C ASN A 255 -10.68 -12.96 -1.09
N PRO A 256 -10.07 -14.11 -1.43
CA PRO A 256 -10.07 -14.63 -2.80
C PRO A 256 -11.46 -14.85 -3.40
N ASP A 257 -12.49 -15.06 -2.56
CA ASP A 257 -13.89 -15.18 -3.00
C ASP A 257 -14.52 -13.84 -3.45
N GLY A 258 -13.78 -12.74 -3.35
CA GLY A 258 -14.21 -11.40 -3.72
C GLY A 258 -14.95 -10.65 -2.60
N THR A 259 -14.98 -11.17 -1.38
CA THR A 259 -15.55 -10.48 -0.21
C THR A 259 -14.52 -9.61 0.52
N GLY A 260 -14.99 -8.54 1.16
CA GLY A 260 -14.19 -7.71 2.06
C GLY A 260 -14.63 -7.92 3.51
N THR A 261 -13.72 -8.28 4.40
CA THR A 261 -14.04 -8.60 5.81
C THR A 261 -13.08 -7.92 6.79
N LEU A 262 -13.55 -7.57 7.99
CA LEU A 262 -12.69 -7.05 9.05
C LEU A 262 -12.15 -8.21 9.90
N THR A 263 -11.17 -8.95 9.35
CA THR A 263 -10.66 -10.19 9.94
C THR A 263 -9.15 -10.23 10.08
N ASN A 264 -8.41 -9.29 9.48
CA ASN A 264 -6.97 -9.23 9.66
C ASN A 264 -6.63 -8.46 10.94
N ARG A 265 -5.48 -8.77 11.53
CA ARG A 265 -4.89 -7.98 12.60
C ARG A 265 -4.75 -6.50 12.27
N PRO A 266 -4.71 -5.63 13.29
CA PRO A 266 -4.28 -4.25 13.11
C PRO A 266 -2.91 -4.24 12.44
N LEU A 267 -2.83 -3.65 11.25
CA LEU A 267 -1.61 -3.63 10.44
C LEU A 267 -1.24 -2.19 10.08
N PRO A 268 -1.02 -1.30 11.06
CA PRO A 268 -0.42 0.00 10.79
C PRO A 268 1.02 -0.19 10.29
N CYS A 269 1.55 0.82 9.59
CA CYS A 269 2.88 0.72 8.99
C CYS A 269 4.00 0.46 10.01
N CYS A 270 3.84 0.90 11.26
CA CYS A 270 4.80 0.64 12.33
C CYS A 270 4.96 -0.86 12.62
N VAL A 271 3.88 -1.64 12.59
CA VAL A 271 3.95 -3.10 12.82
C VAL A 271 4.84 -3.76 11.77
N ALA A 272 4.64 -3.43 10.50
CA ALA A 272 5.46 -3.95 9.41
C ALA A 272 6.94 -3.51 9.54
N ILE A 273 7.20 -2.27 9.97
CA ILE A 273 8.57 -1.75 10.18
C ILE A 273 9.28 -2.50 11.31
N LEU A 274 8.62 -2.68 12.46
CA LEU A 274 9.21 -3.32 13.63
C LEU A 274 9.46 -4.81 13.36
N GLU A 275 8.50 -5.53 12.76
CA GLU A 275 8.68 -6.93 12.36
C GLU A 275 9.84 -7.10 11.37
N ASN A 276 9.94 -6.19 10.39
CA ASN A 276 11.05 -6.18 9.42
C ASN A 276 12.39 -5.83 10.07
N GLY A 277 12.36 -5.03 11.14
CA GLY A 277 13.52 -4.69 11.97
C GLY A 277 13.96 -5.81 12.92
N GLY A 278 13.27 -6.96 12.94
CA GLY A 278 13.63 -8.11 13.76
C GLY A 278 12.75 -8.31 15.00
N ALA A 279 11.73 -7.48 15.22
CA ALA A 279 10.77 -7.72 16.29
C ALA A 279 10.01 -9.05 16.08
N PRO A 280 9.83 -9.88 17.11
CA PRO A 280 8.94 -11.03 17.05
C PRO A 280 7.50 -10.58 16.76
N ARG A 281 6.76 -11.34 15.96
CA ARG A 281 5.35 -11.07 15.72
C ARG A 281 4.57 -11.37 17.00
N THR A 282 3.92 -10.36 17.56
CA THR A 282 3.06 -10.49 18.74
C THR A 282 1.60 -10.75 18.37
N MET A 283 1.16 -10.21 17.23
CA MET A 283 -0.22 -10.29 16.76
C MET A 283 -0.36 -11.31 15.61
N PRO A 284 -1.10 -12.42 15.79
CA PRO A 284 -1.44 -13.37 14.73
C PRO A 284 -2.25 -12.71 13.60
N ARG A 285 -2.13 -13.22 12.37
CA ARG A 285 -2.77 -12.60 11.18
C ARG A 285 -4.29 -12.50 11.26
N ASP A 286 -4.95 -13.54 11.75
CA ASP A 286 -6.42 -13.64 11.78
C ASP A 286 -7.03 -13.17 13.11
N GLU A 287 -6.25 -12.46 13.94
CA GLU A 287 -6.68 -11.96 15.24
C GLU A 287 -7.17 -10.52 15.15
N THR A 288 -8.29 -10.22 15.81
CA THR A 288 -8.85 -8.87 15.92
C THR A 288 -9.28 -8.61 17.35
N TYR A 289 -9.26 -7.36 17.80
CA TYR A 289 -9.51 -7.04 19.20
C TYR A 289 -10.91 -6.49 19.41
N GLY A 290 -11.63 -7.03 20.40
CA GLY A 290 -12.93 -6.49 20.81
C GLY A 290 -12.80 -5.28 21.75
N CYS A 291 -11.65 -5.13 22.40
CA CYS A 291 -11.37 -4.04 23.33
C CYS A 291 -9.93 -3.50 23.15
N PRO A 292 -9.64 -2.25 23.56
CA PRO A 292 -8.34 -1.62 23.35
C PRO A 292 -7.20 -2.23 24.17
N GLU A 293 -7.47 -2.76 25.36
CA GLU A 293 -6.47 -3.23 26.32
C GLU A 293 -5.54 -4.33 25.76
N PRO A 294 -6.03 -5.44 25.18
CA PRO A 294 -5.17 -6.46 24.58
C PRO A 294 -4.42 -5.93 23.35
N PHE A 295 -5.04 -5.06 22.56
CA PHE A 295 -4.37 -4.43 21.42
C PHE A 295 -3.17 -3.57 21.87
N VAL A 296 -3.35 -2.77 22.91
CA VAL A 296 -2.27 -1.94 23.48
C VAL A 296 -1.18 -2.84 24.08
N ALA A 297 -1.55 -3.90 24.80
CA ALA A 297 -0.58 -4.84 25.37
C ALA A 297 0.29 -5.50 24.28
N ASP A 298 -0.30 -5.95 23.17
CA ASP A 298 0.44 -6.56 22.07
C ASP A 298 1.33 -5.57 21.30
N MET A 299 0.91 -4.31 21.21
CA MET A 299 1.72 -3.23 20.64
C MET A 299 2.93 -2.90 21.54
N LEU A 300 2.75 -2.87 22.85
CA LEU A 300 3.84 -2.69 23.81
C LEU A 300 4.82 -3.88 23.75
N ALA A 301 4.30 -5.11 23.74
CA ALA A 301 5.14 -6.30 23.60
C ALA A 301 5.91 -6.32 22.27
N LEU A 302 5.33 -5.80 21.18
CA LEU A 302 6.01 -5.65 19.89
C LEU A 302 7.14 -4.63 19.97
N HIS A 303 6.92 -3.51 20.66
CA HIS A 303 7.93 -2.49 20.89
C HIS A 303 9.08 -3.02 21.74
N ASP A 304 8.79 -3.70 22.86
CA ASP A 304 9.79 -4.37 23.70
C ASP A 304 10.58 -5.41 22.91
N GLY A 305 9.90 -6.25 22.13
CA GLY A 305 10.54 -7.23 21.26
C GLY A 305 11.43 -6.61 20.21
N SER A 306 11.05 -5.44 19.68
CA SER A 306 11.88 -4.66 18.76
C SER A 306 13.11 -4.07 19.46
N PHE A 307 12.93 -3.51 20.66
CA PHE A 307 14.00 -2.94 21.48
C PHE A 307 15.08 -3.98 21.80
N LEU A 308 14.67 -5.23 22.09
CA LEU A 308 15.58 -6.33 22.36
C LEU A 308 16.27 -6.91 21.12
N ALA A 309 15.59 -6.90 19.96
CA ALA A 309 16.09 -7.54 18.74
C ALA A 309 17.04 -6.65 17.92
N GLN A 310 16.84 -5.34 17.94
CA GLN A 310 17.59 -4.41 17.11
C GLN A 310 18.99 -4.12 17.70
N ARG A 311 20.00 -4.11 16.84
CA ARG A 311 21.41 -4.02 17.26
C ARG A 311 21.88 -2.61 17.61
N ASN A 312 21.14 -1.56 17.25
CA ASN A 312 21.54 -0.18 17.45
C ASN A 312 20.39 0.75 17.87
N VAL A 313 19.54 0.24 18.76
CA VAL A 313 18.37 0.95 19.32
C VAL A 313 18.75 2.14 20.19
N VAL A 314 19.94 2.13 20.75
CA VAL A 314 20.37 3.09 21.77
C VAL A 314 21.78 3.56 21.46
N PHE A 315 21.98 4.87 21.39
CA PHE A 315 23.32 5.46 21.25
C PHE A 315 23.80 6.20 22.51
N ASP A 316 22.90 6.56 23.43
CA ASP A 316 23.26 7.08 24.76
C ASP A 316 22.21 6.72 25.84
N ALA A 317 22.53 7.02 27.10
CA ALA A 317 21.66 6.68 28.22
C ALA A 317 20.31 7.44 28.23
N THR A 318 20.24 8.61 27.62
CA THR A 318 19.00 9.41 27.54
C THR A 318 18.07 8.82 26.49
N ASP A 319 18.60 8.49 25.31
CA ASP A 319 17.89 7.75 24.26
C ASP A 319 17.40 6.40 24.79
N CYS A 320 18.23 5.67 25.54
CA CYS A 320 17.84 4.40 26.19
C CYS A 320 16.58 4.56 27.04
N ARG A 321 16.58 5.54 27.96
CA ARG A 321 15.44 5.80 28.84
C ARG A 321 14.22 6.26 28.06
N GLY A 322 14.42 7.03 26.99
CA GLY A 322 13.35 7.46 26.09
C GLY A 322 12.68 6.28 25.40
N GLN A 323 13.47 5.34 24.87
CA GLN A 323 12.96 4.13 24.22
C GLN A 323 12.24 3.19 25.18
N MET A 324 12.74 3.05 26.43
CA MET A 324 12.10 2.24 27.47
C MET A 324 10.81 2.85 28.04
N ALA A 325 10.63 4.16 27.89
CA ALA A 325 9.45 4.88 28.39
C ALA A 325 8.37 5.14 27.33
N ALA A 326 8.67 4.86 26.06
CA ALA A 326 7.79 5.07 24.90
C ALA A 326 6.74 3.95 24.76
#